data_AF-A0A3A6QJB7-F1
#
_entry.id   AF-A0A3A6QJB7-F1
#
_cell.length_a   1.000
_cell.length_b   1.000
_cell.length_c   1.000
_cell.angle_alpha   90.00
_cell.angle_beta   90.00
_cell.angle_gamma   90.00
#
_symmetry.space_group_name_H-M   'P 1'
#
loop_
_entity.id
_entity.type
_entity.pdbx_description
1 polymer ?
#
loop_
_entity_poly.entity_id
_entity_poly.type
_entity_poly.pdbx_seq_one_letter_code
_entity_poly.pdbx_strand_id
1 'polypeptide(L)'
;MQFALALGDESFDFNKLAVASRLPRHRRVKAEKLTSSDIEQLYLNLLAMPDDQLEEFVWTDSDVDLLREKLLFEACHVLLDKRAAVATRRDRWSWIMSESSGPFSFLVCAYFAGVRGVELRESLTYLCRREKVIDQLESVA
;
A
#
# COMPACT_ATOMS: atom_id res chain seq x y z
N MET A 1 14.59 16.65 -26.49
CA MET A 1 14.45 15.19 -26.49
C MET A 1 12.97 14.86 -26.42
N GLN A 2 12.44 14.30 -27.50
CA GLN A 2 11.03 14.01 -27.73
C GLN A 2 10.84 12.53 -27.38
N PHE A 3 10.19 12.21 -26.26
CA PHE A 3 9.82 10.83 -25.94
C PHE A 3 8.33 10.64 -26.25
N ALA A 4 8.09 9.74 -27.20
CA ALA A 4 6.83 9.49 -27.84
C ALA A 4 5.78 8.91 -26.89
N LEU A 5 4.58 9.47 -26.98
CA LEU A 5 3.34 8.95 -26.42
C LEU A 5 3.00 7.64 -27.15
N ALA A 6 3.37 6.50 -26.57
CA ALA A 6 2.79 5.21 -26.93
C ALA A 6 1.51 5.02 -26.12
N LEU A 7 0.42 5.66 -26.56
CA LEU A 7 -0.94 5.29 -26.18
C LEU A 7 -1.26 3.98 -26.91
N GLY A 8 -0.88 2.86 -26.30
CA GLY A 8 -1.33 1.54 -26.68
C GLY A 8 -2.76 1.33 -26.22
N ASP A 9 -3.65 1.13 -27.18
CA ASP A 9 -5.06 0.79 -27.04
C ASP A 9 -5.20 -0.67 -26.56
N GLU A 10 -4.74 -0.96 -25.34
CA GLU A 10 -4.95 -2.24 -24.68
C GLU A 10 -6.10 -2.06 -23.68
N SER A 11 -7.28 -2.59 -24.03
CA SER A 11 -8.36 -2.79 -23.08
C SER A 11 -7.81 -3.48 -21.83
N PHE A 12 -7.77 -2.76 -20.71
CA PHE A 12 -7.22 -3.23 -19.46
C PHE A 12 -8.12 -4.33 -18.89
N ASP A 13 -7.76 -5.59 -19.14
CA ASP A 13 -8.49 -6.74 -18.67
C ASP A 13 -8.16 -6.97 -17.19
N PHE A 14 -9.09 -6.63 -16.30
CA PHE A 14 -8.98 -6.90 -14.86
C PHE A 14 -8.72 -8.39 -14.55
N ASN A 15 -9.04 -9.31 -15.48
CA ASN A 15 -8.72 -10.73 -15.30
C ASN A 15 -7.23 -11.05 -15.53
N LYS A 16 -6.44 -10.20 -16.21
CA LYS A 16 -4.98 -10.38 -16.32
C LYS A 16 -4.24 -10.08 -15.02
N LEU A 17 -4.82 -9.31 -14.09
CA LEU A 17 -4.34 -9.19 -12.71
C LEU A 17 -4.49 -10.49 -11.90
N ALA A 18 -5.22 -11.49 -12.41
CA ALA A 18 -5.52 -12.73 -11.69
C ALA A 18 -4.39 -13.78 -11.74
N VAL A 19 -3.22 -13.47 -12.31
CA VAL A 19 -2.06 -14.38 -12.31
C VAL A 19 -0.80 -13.69 -11.77
N ALA A 20 -0.94 -12.84 -10.75
CA ALA A 20 0.14 -12.75 -9.78
C ALA A 20 0.21 -14.12 -9.11
N SER A 21 1.21 -14.92 -9.49
CA SER A 21 1.61 -16.15 -8.81
C SER A 21 1.30 -15.98 -7.32
N ARG A 22 0.34 -16.74 -6.79
CA ARG A 22 -0.14 -16.59 -5.41
C ARG A 22 1.08 -16.56 -4.52
N LEU A 23 1.51 -15.36 -4.13
CA LEU A 23 2.66 -15.22 -3.25
C LEU A 23 2.35 -16.12 -2.06
N PRO A 24 3.30 -16.97 -1.62
CA PRO A 24 3.05 -17.87 -0.52
C PRO A 24 2.43 -17.03 0.59
N ARG A 25 1.16 -17.31 0.91
CA ARG A 25 0.49 -16.67 2.03
C ARG A 25 1.21 -17.21 3.25
N HIS A 26 2.30 -16.54 3.63
CA HIS A 26 2.96 -16.80 4.90
C HIS A 26 1.86 -16.59 5.93
N ARG A 27 1.43 -17.71 6.54
CA ARG A 27 0.59 -17.67 7.72
C ARG A 27 1.37 -16.80 8.69
N ARG A 28 0.92 -15.56 8.91
CA ARG A 28 1.46 -14.71 9.97
C ARG A 28 1.28 -15.52 11.24
N VAL A 29 2.36 -16.14 11.71
CA VAL A 29 2.41 -16.65 13.08
C VAL A 29 2.08 -15.45 13.92
N LYS A 30 1.12 -15.62 14.84
CA LYS A 30 0.70 -14.55 15.74
C LYS A 30 1.97 -14.16 16.51
N ALA A 31 2.62 -13.07 16.11
CA ALA A 31 3.82 -12.60 16.79
C ALA A 31 3.43 -12.42 18.26
N GLU A 32 4.15 -13.08 19.16
CA GLU A 32 3.98 -12.81 20.58
C GLU A 32 4.14 -11.32 20.79
N LYS A 33 3.21 -10.73 21.53
CA LYS A 33 3.26 -9.31 21.82
C LYS A 33 4.49 -9.10 22.70
N LEU A 34 5.53 -8.49 22.14
CA LEU A 34 6.71 -8.06 22.87
C LEU A 34 6.26 -7.21 24.08
N THR A 35 6.77 -7.54 25.27
CA THR A 35 6.58 -6.72 26.46
C THR A 35 7.40 -5.44 26.35
N SER A 36 7.13 -4.43 27.21
CA SER A 36 7.96 -3.21 27.25
C SER A 36 9.44 -3.54 27.44
N SER A 37 9.72 -4.52 28.32
CA SER A 37 11.08 -5.00 28.58
C SER A 37 11.73 -5.63 27.35
N ASP A 38 10.98 -6.36 26.53
CA ASP A 38 11.52 -6.98 25.32
C ASP A 38 11.86 -5.92 24.25
N ILE A 39 11.05 -4.87 24.15
CA ILE A 39 11.29 -3.74 23.25
C ILE A 39 12.53 -2.96 23.69
N GLU A 40 12.66 -2.69 24.99
CA GLU A 40 13.84 -2.02 25.56
C GLU A 40 15.12 -2.83 25.33
N GLN A 41 15.06 -4.15 25.55
CA GLN A 41 16.20 -5.03 25.31
C GLN A 41 16.56 -5.09 23.82
N LEU A 42 15.58 -5.15 22.92
CA LEU A 42 15.81 -5.10 21.47
C LEU A 42 16.51 -3.79 21.08
N TYR A 43 16.06 -2.66 21.62
CA TYR A 43 16.66 -1.35 21.35
C TYR A 43 18.11 -1.27 21.84
N LEU A 44 18.38 -1.76 23.06
CA LEU A 44 19.74 -1.84 23.60
C LEU A 44 20.63 -2.76 22.77
N ASN A 45 20.11 -3.90 22.30
CA ASN A 45 20.85 -4.82 21.43
C ASN A 45 21.16 -4.19 20.07
N LEU A 46 20.22 -3.43 19.47
CA LEU A 46 20.44 -2.72 18.22
C LEU A 46 21.48 -1.61 18.38
N LEU A 47 21.46 -0.86 19.49
CA LEU A 47 22.45 0.18 19.79
C LEU A 47 23.84 -0.38 20.14
N ALA A 48 23.90 -1.59 20.71
CA ALA A 48 25.15 -2.25 21.07
C ALA A 48 25.72 -3.11 19.93
N MET A 49 25.00 -3.22 18.81
CA MET A 49 25.48 -3.93 17.62
C MET A 49 26.60 -3.12 16.98
N PRO A 50 27.80 -3.70 16.82
CA PRO A 50 28.90 -2.99 16.20
C PRO A 50 28.61 -2.78 14.71
N ASP A 51 29.07 -1.64 14.17
CA ASP A 51 28.75 -1.21 12.80
C ASP A 51 29.22 -2.21 11.72
N ASP A 52 30.19 -3.06 12.04
CA ASP A 52 30.70 -4.13 11.17
C ASP A 52 29.72 -5.31 10.99
N GLN A 53 28.70 -5.40 11.86
CA GLN A 53 27.61 -6.40 11.79
C GLN A 53 26.32 -5.83 11.16
N LEU A 54 26.25 -4.53 10.91
CA LEU A 54 25.15 -3.92 10.18
C LEU A 54 25.38 -4.16 8.69
N GLU A 55 24.84 -5.25 8.14
CA GLU A 55 24.78 -5.43 6.68
C GLU A 55 24.07 -4.22 6.07
N GLU A 56 24.77 -3.48 5.21
CA GLU A 56 24.18 -2.36 4.48
C GLU A 56 23.14 -2.92 3.50
N PHE A 57 21.87 -2.85 3.90
CA PHE A 57 20.77 -3.23 3.03
C PHE A 57 20.53 -2.13 2.00
N VAL A 58 21.05 -2.33 0.79
CA VAL A 58 20.85 -1.42 -0.34
C VAL A 58 19.50 -1.71 -0.99
N TRP A 59 18.58 -0.74 -0.92
CA TRP A 59 17.31 -0.80 -1.63
C TRP A 59 17.54 -0.74 -3.13
N THR A 60 17.04 -1.72 -3.86
CA THR A 60 16.97 -1.64 -5.32
C THR A 60 15.71 -0.86 -5.74
N ASP A 61 15.72 -0.23 -6.91
CA ASP A 61 14.52 0.44 -7.44
C ASP A 61 13.34 -0.54 -7.57
N SER A 62 13.62 -1.80 -7.91
CA SER A 62 12.64 -2.89 -7.94
C SER A 62 12.00 -3.17 -6.57
N ASP A 63 12.75 -3.07 -5.47
CA ASP A 63 12.19 -3.23 -4.12
C ASP A 63 11.25 -2.08 -3.77
N VAL A 64 11.62 -0.86 -4.19
CA VAL A 64 10.80 0.33 -3.98
C VAL A 64 9.52 0.25 -4.79
N ASP A 65 9.57 -0.20 -6.04
CA ASP A 65 8.41 -0.40 -6.90
C ASP A 65 7.47 -1.48 -6.34
N LEU A 66 8.03 -2.61 -5.89
CA LEU A 66 7.26 -3.65 -5.21
C LEU A 66 6.56 -3.12 -3.95
N LEU A 67 7.24 -2.26 -3.20
CA LEU A 67 6.66 -1.64 -2.00
C LEU A 67 5.51 -0.69 -2.37
N ARG A 68 5.65 0.12 -3.42
CA ARG A 68 4.59 1.01 -3.93
C ARG A 68 3.36 0.22 -4.37
N GLU A 69 3.57 -0.85 -5.13
CA GLU A 69 2.50 -1.73 -5.60
C GLU A 69 1.75 -2.38 -4.42
N LYS A 70 2.50 -2.96 -3.47
CA LYS A 70 1.90 -3.57 -2.28
C LYS A 70 1.12 -2.57 -1.44
N LEU A 71 1.65 -1.36 -1.27
CA LEU A 71 0.97 -0.30 -0.53
C LEU A 71 -0.37 0.05 -1.18
N LEU A 72 -0.39 0.22 -2.51
CA LEU A 72 -1.60 0.50 -3.27
C LEU A 72 -2.62 -0.64 -3.15
N PHE A 73 -2.18 -1.88 -3.34
CA PHE A 73 -3.02 -3.07 -3.26
C PHE A 73 -3.67 -3.23 -1.88
N GLU A 74 -2.89 -3.15 -0.82
CA GLU A 74 -3.37 -3.24 0.57
C GLU A 74 -4.36 -2.12 0.90
N ALA A 75 -4.07 -0.90 0.47
CA ALA A 75 -4.98 0.23 0.68
C ALA A 75 -6.34 -0.01 0.02
N CYS A 76 -6.36 -0.46 -1.23
CA CYS A 76 -7.59 -0.74 -1.97
C CYS A 76 -8.35 -1.93 -1.37
N HIS A 77 -7.65 -3.00 -0.99
CA HIS A 77 -8.26 -4.22 -0.44
C HIS A 77 -8.97 -3.95 0.89
N VAL A 78 -8.40 -3.09 1.73
CA VAL A 78 -8.96 -2.76 3.06
C VAL A 78 -10.26 -1.95 2.98
N LEU A 79 -10.48 -1.13 1.94
CA LEU A 79 -11.63 -0.20 1.87
C LEU A 79 -13.00 -0.90 2.01
N LEU A 80 -13.16 -2.05 1.36
CA LEU A 80 -14.42 -2.81 1.36
C LEU A 80 -14.40 -3.99 2.34
N ASP A 81 -13.27 -4.24 3.02
CA ASP A 81 -13.18 -5.30 4.01
C ASP A 81 -13.89 -4.90 5.32
N LYS A 82 -15.10 -5.42 5.51
CA LYS A 82 -15.91 -5.18 6.71
C LYS A 82 -15.31 -5.78 7.99
N ARG A 83 -14.27 -6.61 7.89
CA ARG A 83 -13.52 -7.13 9.03
C ARG A 83 -12.45 -6.15 9.53
N ALA A 84 -12.03 -5.21 8.68
CA ALA A 84 -11.11 -4.17 9.07
C ALA A 84 -11.82 -3.12 9.94
N ALA A 85 -11.12 -2.61 10.95
CA ALA A 85 -11.62 -1.54 11.80
C ALA A 85 -11.96 -0.30 10.95
N VAL A 86 -13.04 0.41 11.30
CA VAL A 86 -13.48 1.61 10.58
C VAL A 86 -12.35 2.66 10.53
N ALA A 87 -11.60 2.82 11.63
CA ALA A 87 -10.45 3.71 11.70
C ALA A 87 -9.40 3.37 10.62
N THR A 88 -9.00 2.10 10.50
CA THR A 88 -8.05 1.66 9.47
C THR A 88 -8.57 1.95 8.06
N ARG A 89 -9.86 1.73 7.81
CA ARG A 89 -10.46 2.03 6.50
C ARG A 89 -10.46 3.53 6.20
N ARG A 90 -10.76 4.38 7.20
CA ARG A 90 -10.65 5.85 7.09
C ARG A 90 -9.23 6.29 6.79
N ASP A 91 -8.23 5.73 7.48
CA ASP A 91 -6.83 6.08 7.25
C ASP A 91 -6.41 5.77 5.81
N ARG A 92 -6.81 4.61 5.28
CA ARG A 92 -6.57 4.25 3.87
C ARG A 92 -7.33 5.16 2.91
N TRP A 93 -8.58 5.50 3.21
CA TRP A 93 -9.37 6.44 2.42
C TRP A 93 -8.74 7.83 2.37
N SER A 94 -8.29 8.35 3.51
CA SER A 94 -7.60 9.63 3.64
C SER A 94 -6.30 9.64 2.82
N TRP A 95 -5.51 8.57 2.88
CA TRP A 95 -4.30 8.45 2.04
C TRP A 95 -4.63 8.43 0.54
N ILE A 96 -5.68 7.71 0.12
CA ILE A 96 -6.12 7.66 -1.28
C ILE A 96 -6.54 9.04 -1.77
N MET A 97 -7.27 9.80 -0.96
CA MET A 97 -7.77 11.14 -1.29
C MET A 97 -6.75 12.27 -1.02
N SER A 98 -5.57 11.93 -0.52
CA SER A 98 -4.53 12.92 -0.24
C SER A 98 -3.93 13.50 -1.53
N GLU A 99 -3.81 14.82 -1.61
CA GLU A 99 -3.08 15.51 -2.69
C GLU A 99 -1.55 15.57 -2.45
N SER A 100 -1.01 14.70 -1.59
CA SER A 100 0.43 14.58 -1.36
C SER A 100 1.17 14.12 -2.61
N SER A 101 2.38 14.64 -2.83
CA SER A 101 3.26 14.31 -3.96
C SER A 101 4.50 13.49 -3.56
N GLY A 102 4.50 12.89 -2.36
CA GLY A 102 5.62 12.08 -1.88
C GLY A 102 5.83 10.77 -2.67
N PRO A 103 6.99 10.09 -2.48
CA PRO A 103 7.37 8.87 -3.21
C PRO A 103 6.44 7.66 -2.97
N PHE A 104 5.64 7.72 -1.90
CA PHE A 104 4.61 6.75 -1.52
C PHE A 104 3.23 7.41 -1.38
N SER A 105 3.02 8.54 -2.07
CA SER A 105 1.68 9.11 -2.24
C SER A 105 0.83 8.21 -3.12
N PHE A 106 -0.48 8.30 -2.97
CA PHE A 106 -1.41 7.50 -3.76
C PHE A 106 -1.21 7.68 -5.27
N LEU A 107 -1.04 8.91 -5.75
CA LEU A 107 -0.87 9.19 -7.18
C LEU A 107 0.44 8.60 -7.72
N VAL A 108 1.53 8.67 -6.95
CA VAL A 108 2.81 8.07 -7.33
C VAL A 108 2.69 6.55 -7.36
N CYS A 109 2.11 5.93 -6.33
CA CYS A 109 1.91 4.47 -6.32
C CYS A 109 1.02 3.99 -7.47
N ALA A 110 -0.05 4.73 -7.79
CA ALA A 110 -0.92 4.41 -8.93
C ALA A 110 -0.18 4.52 -10.26
N TYR A 111 0.63 5.56 -10.44
CA TYR A 111 1.46 5.75 -11.63
C TYR A 111 2.42 4.58 -11.86
N PHE A 112 3.17 4.18 -10.82
CA PHE A 112 4.11 3.05 -10.91
C PHE A 112 3.40 1.70 -11.09
N ALA A 113 2.15 1.56 -10.63
CA ALA A 113 1.32 0.41 -10.92
C ALA A 113 0.70 0.43 -12.34
N GLY A 114 0.99 1.46 -13.15
CA GLY A 114 0.47 1.59 -14.52
C GLY A 114 -0.99 2.03 -14.60
N VAL A 115 -1.55 2.63 -13.54
CA VAL A 115 -2.96 3.04 -13.46
C VAL A 115 -3.08 4.56 -13.33
N ARG A 116 -4.05 5.16 -14.03
CA ARG A 116 -4.38 6.59 -13.87
C ARG A 116 -5.00 6.81 -12.50
N GLY A 117 -4.26 7.45 -11.58
CA GLY A 117 -4.67 7.65 -10.19
C GLY A 117 -6.02 8.38 -10.03
N VAL A 118 -6.29 9.38 -10.88
CA VAL A 118 -7.57 10.12 -10.84
C VAL A 118 -8.76 9.19 -11.13
N GLU A 119 -8.68 8.39 -12.18
CA GLU A 119 -9.73 7.39 -12.50
C GLU A 119 -9.87 6.31 -11.45
N LEU A 120 -8.75 5.90 -10.85
CA LEU A 120 -8.80 4.93 -9.75
C LEU A 120 -9.55 5.52 -8.56
N ARG A 121 -9.34 6.80 -8.20
CA ARG A 121 -10.11 7.49 -7.16
C ARG A 121 -11.59 7.54 -7.48
N GLU A 122 -11.95 7.92 -8.69
CA GLU A 122 -13.36 7.98 -9.11
C GLU A 122 -14.02 6.60 -9.03
N SER A 123 -13.33 5.57 -9.50
CA SER A 123 -13.79 4.19 -9.45
C SER A 123 -13.98 3.69 -8.02
N LEU A 124 -13.02 3.95 -7.14
CA LEU A 124 -13.10 3.59 -5.72
C LEU A 124 -14.22 4.36 -5.01
N THR A 125 -14.40 5.65 -5.30
CA THR A 125 -15.49 6.47 -4.78
C THR A 125 -16.85 5.90 -5.18
N TYR A 126 -17.00 5.55 -6.46
CA TYR A 126 -18.21 4.91 -6.95
C TYR A 126 -18.50 3.59 -6.24
N LEU A 127 -17.48 2.73 -6.09
CA LEU A 127 -17.60 1.45 -5.38
C LEU A 127 -18.01 1.65 -3.91
N CYS A 128 -17.36 2.56 -3.19
CA CYS A 128 -17.66 2.85 -1.79
C CYS A 128 -19.09 3.42 -1.60
N ARG A 129 -19.58 4.22 -2.54
CA ARG A 129 -20.98 4.69 -2.56
C ARG A 129 -21.95 3.55 -2.78
N ARG A 130 -21.68 2.69 -3.78
CA ARG A 130 -22.53 1.54 -4.11
C ARG A 130 -22.67 0.57 -2.92
N GLU A 131 -21.57 0.32 -2.22
CA GLU A 131 -21.55 -0.57 -1.03
C GLU A 131 -22.03 0.13 0.25
N LYS A 132 -22.45 1.40 0.18
CA LYS A 132 -22.94 2.21 1.31
C LYS A 132 -21.96 2.28 2.48
N VAL A 133 -20.66 2.36 2.18
CA VAL A 133 -19.60 2.51 3.19
C VAL A 133 -19.00 3.92 3.23
N ILE A 134 -19.28 4.75 2.22
CA ILE A 134 -18.64 6.08 2.09
C ILE A 134 -18.85 6.98 3.31
N ASP A 135 -20.05 6.98 3.90
CA ASP A 135 -20.36 7.80 5.08
C ASP A 135 -19.46 7.44 6.27
N GLN A 136 -19.07 6.17 6.38
CA GLN A 136 -18.16 5.71 7.43
C GLN A 136 -16.72 6.15 7.16
N LEU A 137 -16.36 6.45 5.91
CA LEU A 137 -15.00 6.83 5.50
C LEU A 137 -14.79 8.35 5.54
N GLU A 138 -15.83 9.13 5.22
CA GLU A 138 -15.78 10.59 5.19
C GLU A 138 -16.07 11.25 6.54
N SER A 139 -16.67 10.53 7.49
CA SER A 139 -16.96 11.09 8.81
C SER A 139 -15.67 11.47 9.54
N VAL A 140 -15.50 12.77 9.76
CA VAL A 140 -14.44 13.38 10.57
C VAL A 140 -14.65 12.93 12.03
N ALA A 141 -13.57 12.44 12.65
CA ALA A 141 -13.54 12.17 14.10
C ALA A 141 -13.36 13.47 14.88
#